data_AF-A0A3N5W489-F1
#
_entry.id   AF-A0A3N5W489-F1
#
_cell.length_a   1.000
_cell.length_b   1.000
_cell.length_c   1.000
_cell.angle_alpha   90.00
_cell.angle_beta   90.00
_cell.angle_gamma   90.00
#
_symmetry.space_group_name_H-M   'P 1'
#
loop_
_entity.id
_entity.type
_entity.pdbx_description
1 polymer ?
#
loop_
_entity_poly.entity_id
_entity_poly.type
_entity_poly.pdbx_seq_one_letter_code
_entity_poly.pdbx_strand_id
1 'polypeptide(L)'
;LRQFFLTINPELDDAAKVDGANEFTIYWRILLPLAKPALATIAIFSFMANWNDFLTPLIYLTSNEMYTAALGVNYLRSFRSGGDLAVQMAASVMFTLPCIVLYFIAQRNIVQGIVTTGLKG
;
A
#
# COMPACT_ATOMS: atom_id res chain seq x y z
N LEU A 1 -7.93 6.29 7.22
CA LEU A 1 -8.82 5.42 8.05
C LEU A 1 -9.87 6.19 8.83
N ARG A 2 -9.50 7.23 9.61
CA ARG A 2 -10.47 8.04 10.37
C ARG A 2 -11.70 8.45 9.56
N GLN A 3 -11.49 9.01 8.37
CA GLN A 3 -12.58 9.45 7.48
C GLN A 3 -13.52 8.32 7.07
N PHE A 4 -13.00 7.10 6.86
CA PHE A 4 -13.81 5.94 6.50
C PHE A 4 -14.64 5.47 7.70
N PHE A 5 -14.06 5.41 8.90
CA PHE A 5 -14.81 5.05 10.10
C PHE A 5 -15.96 6.03 10.39
N LEU A 6 -15.80 7.32 10.10
CA LEU A 6 -16.89 8.31 10.22
C LEU A 6 -18.06 8.08 9.24
N THR A 7 -17.87 7.26 8.20
CA THR A 7 -18.96 6.90 7.27
C THR A 7 -19.79 5.70 7.74
N ILE A 8 -19.30 4.96 8.74
CA ILE A 8 -20.03 3.83 9.35
C ILE A 8 -21.11 4.38 10.27
N ASN A 9 -22.31 3.80 10.24
CA ASN A 9 -23.42 4.24 11.07
C ASN A 9 -23.11 3.98 12.56
N PRO A 10 -23.10 5.02 13.43
CA PRO A 10 -22.84 4.86 14.86
C PRO A 10 -23.85 3.92 15.57
N GLU A 11 -25.05 3.72 15.01
CA GLU A 11 -26.04 2.79 15.56
C GLU A 11 -25.54 1.34 15.64
N LEU A 12 -24.56 0.96 14.81
CA LEU A 12 -23.94 -0.38 14.87
C LEU A 12 -23.14 -0.59 16.17
N ASP A 13 -22.50 0.47 16.66
CA ASP A 13 -21.73 0.41 17.91
C ASP A 13 -22.69 0.36 19.11
N ASP A 14 -23.78 1.13 19.08
CA ASP A 14 -24.82 1.12 20.12
C ASP A 14 -25.55 -0.24 20.20
N ALA A 15 -25.90 -0.83 19.05
CA ALA A 15 -26.50 -2.16 19.01
C ALA A 15 -25.56 -3.24 19.57
N ALA A 16 -24.27 -3.20 19.20
CA ALA A 16 -23.28 -4.15 19.71
C ALA A 16 -23.05 -4.00 21.22
N LYS A 17 -23.15 -2.78 21.77
CA LYS A 17 -23.11 -2.53 23.22
C LYS A 17 -24.32 -3.09 23.94
N VAL A 18 -25.52 -2.97 23.36
CA VAL A 18 -26.75 -3.59 23.89
C VAL A 18 -26.63 -5.13 23.91
N ASP A 19 -25.97 -5.72 22.91
CA ASP A 19 -25.65 -7.15 22.85
C ASP A 19 -24.52 -7.60 23.81
N GLY A 20 -23.98 -6.68 24.63
CA GLY A 20 -22.94 -6.96 25.62
C GLY A 20 -21.52 -7.07 25.05
N ALA A 21 -21.30 -6.63 23.81
CA ALA A 21 -19.95 -6.61 23.24
C ALA A 21 -19.10 -5.50 23.88
N ASN A 22 -17.88 -5.86 24.31
CA ASN A 22 -16.89 -4.88 24.75
C ASN A 22 -16.28 -4.13 23.54
N GLU A 23 -15.75 -2.93 23.75
CA GLU A 23 -15.23 -2.04 22.70
C GLU A 23 -14.18 -2.72 21.80
N PHE A 24 -13.33 -3.57 22.37
CA PHE A 24 -12.33 -4.33 21.62
C PHE A 24 -12.99 -5.35 20.66
N THR A 25 -14.10 -5.95 21.07
CA THR A 25 -14.87 -6.89 20.24
C THR A 25 -15.54 -6.15 19.08
N ILE A 26 -16.12 -4.98 19.35
CA ILE A 26 -16.72 -4.11 18.33
C ILE A 26 -15.66 -3.72 17.29
N TYR A 27 -14.49 -3.28 17.75
CA TYR A 27 -13.38 -2.94 16.85
C TYR A 27 -12.95 -4.10 15.97
N TRP A 28 -12.62 -5.26 16.57
CA TRP A 28 -12.01 -6.37 15.84
C TRP A 28 -13.00 -7.14 14.97
N ARG A 29 -14.25 -7.26 15.41
CA ARG A 29 -15.26 -8.12 14.77
C ARG A 29 -16.22 -7.37 13.85
N ILE A 30 -16.42 -6.06 14.06
CA ILE A 30 -17.36 -5.25 13.30
C ILE A 30 -16.61 -4.20 12.47
N LEU A 31 -15.89 -3.28 13.13
CA LEU A 31 -15.25 -2.15 12.44
C LEU A 31 -14.12 -2.59 11.49
N LEU A 32 -13.25 -3.50 11.92
CA LEU A 32 -12.07 -3.89 11.15
C LEU A 32 -12.42 -4.68 9.86
N PRO A 33 -13.37 -5.63 9.86
CA PRO A 33 -13.85 -6.26 8.63
C PRO A 33 -14.52 -5.29 7.65
N LEU A 34 -15.29 -4.32 8.16
CA LEU A 34 -15.90 -3.27 7.34
C LEU A 34 -14.85 -2.34 6.71
N ALA A 35 -13.73 -2.12 7.40
CA ALA A 35 -12.62 -1.30 6.92
C ALA A 35 -11.66 -2.02 5.96
N LYS A 36 -11.83 -3.32 5.67
CA LYS A 36 -11.01 -4.08 4.71
C LYS A 36 -10.75 -3.36 3.37
N PRO A 37 -11.75 -2.82 2.66
CA PRO A 37 -11.50 -2.11 1.40
C PRO A 37 -10.64 -0.84 1.60
N ALA A 38 -10.87 -0.09 2.68
CA ALA A 38 -10.06 1.10 2.99
C ALA A 38 -8.63 0.73 3.39
N LEU A 39 -8.45 -0.36 4.15
CA LEU A 39 -7.14 -0.89 4.54
C LEU A 39 -6.36 -1.40 3.33
N ALA A 40 -7.03 -2.09 2.39
CA ALA A 40 -6.40 -2.52 1.15
C ALA A 40 -5.85 -1.34 0.37
N THR A 41 -6.65 -0.29 0.16
CA THR A 41 -6.23 0.94 -0.52
C THR A 41 -5.02 1.58 0.14
N ILE A 42 -5.00 1.70 1.47
CA ILE A 42 -3.86 2.25 2.20
C ILE A 42 -2.63 1.36 2.06
N ALA A 43 -2.77 0.04 2.18
CA ALA A 43 -1.67 -0.90 2.02
C ALA A 43 -1.03 -0.78 0.63
N ILE A 44 -1.84 -0.62 -0.42
CA ILE A 44 -1.38 -0.43 -1.80
C ILE A 44 -0.59 0.87 -1.92
N PHE A 45 -1.16 2.00 -1.48
CA PHE A 45 -0.47 3.29 -1.57
C PHE A 45 0.80 3.33 -0.72
N SER A 46 0.77 2.78 0.50
CA SER A 46 1.96 2.67 1.35
C SER A 46 3.01 1.77 0.72
N PHE A 47 2.64 0.64 0.13
CA PHE A 47 3.58 -0.20 -0.60
C PHE A 47 4.21 0.57 -1.75
N MET A 48 3.42 1.22 -2.61
CA MET A 48 3.93 1.99 -3.74
C MET A 48 4.85 3.12 -3.29
N ALA A 49 4.49 3.84 -2.23
CA ALA A 49 5.29 4.93 -1.68
C ALA A 49 6.66 4.43 -1.20
N ASN A 50 6.71 3.35 -0.43
CA ASN A 50 7.96 2.79 0.08
C ASN A 50 8.77 2.06 -1.00
N TRP A 51 8.10 1.38 -1.93
CA TRP A 51 8.77 0.66 -3.02
C TRP A 51 9.50 1.62 -3.97
N ASN A 52 8.88 2.76 -4.27
CA ASN A 52 9.48 3.81 -5.10
C ASN A 52 10.37 4.79 -4.33
N ASP A 53 10.52 4.62 -3.01
CA ASP A 53 11.34 5.52 -2.21
C ASP A 53 12.83 5.29 -2.51
N PHE A 54 13.42 6.30 -3.15
CA PHE A 54 14.83 6.32 -3.50
C PHE A 54 15.65 7.18 -2.54
N LEU A 55 15.08 8.31 -2.07
CA LEU A 55 15.83 9.33 -1.34
C LEU A 55 16.13 8.91 0.10
N THR A 56 15.14 8.34 0.80
CA THR A 56 15.36 7.91 2.19
C THR A 56 16.44 6.82 2.24
N PRO A 57 16.36 5.74 1.45
CA PRO A 57 17.42 4.74 1.43
C PRO A 57 18.78 5.32 1.02
N LEU A 58 18.83 6.23 0.04
CA LEU A 58 20.08 6.84 -0.41
C LEU A 58 20.80 7.62 0.70
N ILE A 59 20.04 8.31 1.55
CA ILE A 59 20.58 9.14 2.64
C ILE A 59 20.98 8.27 3.83
N TYR A 60 20.17 7.26 4.17
CA TYR A 60 20.36 6.48 5.40
C TYR A 60 21.21 5.22 5.23
N LEU A 61 21.33 4.67 4.03
CA LEU A 61 22.06 3.42 3.79
C LEU A 61 23.47 3.71 3.26
N THR A 62 24.47 3.23 3.99
CA THR A 62 25.88 3.40 3.63
C THR A 62 26.50 2.12 3.06
N SER A 63 25.91 0.95 3.34
CA SER A 63 26.40 -0.35 2.87
C SER A 63 25.62 -0.86 1.65
N ASN A 64 26.35 -1.36 0.67
CA ASN A 64 25.84 -1.86 -0.61
C ASN A 64 24.88 -3.06 -0.44
N GLU A 65 25.08 -3.87 0.60
CA GLU A 65 24.28 -5.07 0.89
C GLU A 65 22.84 -4.73 1.35
N MET A 66 22.61 -3.50 1.82
CA MET A 66 21.29 -3.05 2.29
C MET A 66 20.51 -2.29 1.23
N TYR A 67 21.05 -2.14 0.01
CA TYR A 67 20.41 -1.32 -1.02
C TYR A 67 19.02 -1.85 -1.37
N THR A 68 18.05 -0.95 -1.29
CA THR A 68 16.70 -1.21 -1.77
C THR A 68 16.72 -1.43 -3.28
N ALA A 69 15.67 -2.07 -3.82
CA ALA A 69 15.58 -2.33 -5.25
C ALA A 69 15.74 -1.04 -6.10
N ALA A 70 15.24 0.09 -5.61
CA ALA A 70 15.40 1.40 -6.25
C ALA A 70 16.89 1.86 -6.30
N LEU A 71 17.64 1.67 -5.21
CA LEU A 71 19.08 1.97 -5.17
C LEU A 71 19.90 0.99 -6.02
N GLY A 72 19.55 -0.29 -5.99
CA GLY A 72 20.24 -1.34 -6.76
C GLY A 72 20.19 -1.09 -8.27
N VAL A 73 19.04 -0.65 -8.79
CA VAL A 73 18.91 -0.25 -10.20
C VAL A 73 19.81 0.94 -10.54
N ASN A 74 19.98 1.90 -9.62
CA ASN A 74 20.87 3.04 -9.81
C ASN A 74 22.35 2.65 -9.72
N TYR A 75 22.70 1.76 -8.78
CA TYR A 75 24.07 1.28 -8.59
C TYR A 75 24.61 0.55 -9.84
N LEU A 76 23.76 -0.18 -10.58
CA LEU A 76 24.11 -0.81 -11.85
C LEU A 76 24.63 0.19 -12.90
N ARG A 77 24.24 1.46 -12.81
CA ARG A 77 24.76 2.55 -13.67
C ARG A 77 26.22 2.88 -13.36
N SER A 78 26.61 2.81 -12.08
CA SER A 78 27.94 3.21 -11.60
C SER A 78 28.96 2.07 -11.59
N PHE A 79 28.51 0.81 -11.49
CA PHE A 79 29.39 -0.35 -11.33
C PHE A 79 30.08 -0.81 -12.63
N ARG A 80 29.53 -0.47 -13.81
CA ARG A 80 30.15 -0.79 -15.10
C ARG A 80 30.55 0.50 -15.80
N SER A 81 31.83 0.84 -15.77
CA SER A 81 32.47 1.86 -16.61
C SER A 81 32.25 1.51 -18.09
N GLY A 82 31.13 1.98 -18.65
CA GLY A 82 30.66 1.60 -19.99
C GLY A 82 29.15 1.35 -20.09
N GLY A 83 28.43 1.31 -18.96
CA GLY A 83 26.97 1.39 -18.87
C GLY A 83 26.22 0.49 -19.85
N ASP A 84 26.08 -0.80 -19.53
CA ASP A 84 25.21 -1.67 -20.30
C ASP A 84 23.74 -1.26 -20.08
N LEU A 85 23.30 -0.31 -20.91
CA LEU A 85 21.97 0.28 -20.88
C LEU A 85 20.89 -0.82 -20.94
N ALA A 86 21.17 -1.94 -21.62
CA ALA A 86 20.24 -3.07 -21.70
C ALA A 86 19.99 -3.70 -20.32
N VAL A 87 21.04 -3.86 -19.50
CA VAL A 87 20.92 -4.41 -18.14
C VAL A 87 20.17 -3.44 -17.22
N GLN A 88 20.38 -2.13 -17.36
CA GLN A 88 19.67 -1.11 -16.58
C GLN A 88 18.17 -1.05 -16.95
N MET A 89 17.86 -1.12 -18.24
CA MET A 89 16.48 -1.13 -18.73
C MET A 89 15.77 -2.41 -18.28
N ALA A 90 16.43 -3.56 -18.35
CA ALA A 90 15.90 -4.83 -17.84
C ALA A 90 15.62 -4.76 -16.33
N ALA A 91 16.54 -4.18 -15.54
CA ALA A 91 16.36 -4.01 -14.10
C ALA A 91 15.19 -3.06 -13.77
N SER A 92 15.01 -1.99 -14.54
CA SER A 92 13.88 -1.06 -14.39
C SER A 92 12.54 -1.72 -14.70
N VAL A 93 12.49 -2.58 -15.73
CA VAL A 93 11.29 -3.37 -16.04
C VAL A 93 10.98 -4.34 -14.91
N MET A 94 11.99 -5.06 -14.39
CA MET A 94 11.81 -5.96 -13.25
C MET A 94 11.37 -5.23 -11.97
N PHE A 95 11.87 -4.03 -11.74
CA PHE A 95 11.45 -3.19 -10.61
C PHE A 95 9.99 -2.75 -10.72
N THR A 96 9.47 -2.59 -11.94
CA THR A 96 8.08 -2.16 -12.20
C THR A 96 7.08 -3.33 -12.12
N LEU A 97 7.51 -4.56 -12.39
CA LEU A 97 6.65 -5.75 -12.40
C LEU A 97 5.83 -5.95 -11.10
N PRO A 98 6.40 -5.84 -9.88
CA PRO A 98 5.63 -5.98 -8.64
C PRO A 98 4.50 -4.96 -8.51
N CYS A 99 4.72 -3.72 -8.96
CA CYS A 99 3.69 -2.69 -8.96
C CYS A 99 2.53 -3.05 -9.90
N ILE A 100 2.83 -3.64 -11.07
CA ILE A 100 1.82 -4.10 -12.03
C ILE A 100 1.00 -5.26 -11.44
N VAL A 101 1.67 -6.27 -10.85
CA VAL A 101 0.99 -7.39 -10.20
C VAL A 101 0.07 -6.90 -9.08
N LEU A 102 0.58 -5.97 -8.26
CA LEU A 102 -0.18 -5.39 -7.16
C LEU A 102 -1.37 -4.57 -7.67
N TYR A 103 -1.23 -3.85 -8.79
CA TYR A 103 -2.35 -3.16 -9.44
C TYR A 103 -3.46 -4.14 -9.84
N PHE A 104 -3.14 -5.27 -10.48
CA PHE A 104 -4.16 -6.25 -10.87
C PHE A 104 -4.90 -6.85 -9.67
N ILE A 105 -4.20 -7.12 -8.57
CA ILE A 105 -4.82 -7.59 -7.32
C ILE A 105 -5.70 -6.49 -6.71
N ALA A 106 -5.21 -5.26 -6.73
CA ALA A 106 -5.83 -4.09 -6.14
C ALA A 106 -7.08 -3.59 -6.90
N GLN A 107 -7.09 -3.72 -8.22
CA GLN A 107 -8.09 -3.12 -9.11
C GLN A 107 -9.52 -3.47 -8.68
N ARG A 108 -9.77 -4.71 -8.25
CA ARG A 108 -11.10 -5.13 -7.76
C ARG A 108 -11.51 -4.41 -6.46
N ASN A 109 -10.58 -4.21 -5.52
CA ASN A 109 -10.85 -3.58 -4.23
C ASN A 109 -10.95 -2.05 -4.35
N ILE A 110 -10.12 -1.44 -5.22
CA ILE A 110 -10.15 0.00 -5.50
C ILE A 110 -11.49 0.38 -6.15
N VAL A 111 -11.97 -0.39 -7.13
CA VAL A 111 -13.26 -0.14 -7.79
C VAL A 111 -14.42 -0.21 -6.78
N GLN A 112 -14.44 -1.23 -5.91
CA GLN A 112 -15.49 -1.35 -4.87
C GLN A 112 -15.43 -0.21 -3.84
N GLY A 113 -14.23 0.23 -3.45
CA GLY A 113 -14.05 1.36 -2.54
C GLY A 113 -14.55 2.69 -3.11
N ILE A 114 -14.26 2.98 -4.39
CA ILE A 114 -14.69 4.20 -5.06
C ILE A 114 -16.21 4.24 -5.25
N VAL A 115 -16.83 3.12 -5.63
CA VAL A 115 -18.30 3.04 -5.84
C VAL A 115 -19.05 3.32 -4.53
N THR A 116 -18.55 2.81 -3.41
CA THR A 116 -19.15 3.04 -2.07
C THR A 116 -19.08 4.52 -1.66
N THR A 117 -18.05 5.26 -2.10
CA THR A 117 -17.93 6.71 -1.88
C THR A 117 -18.68 7.56 -2.93
N GLY A 118 -18.95 7.03 -4.12
CA GLY A 118 -19.58 7.74 -5.24
C GLY A 118 -21.11 7.67 -5.29
N LEU A 119 -21.75 6.76 -4.54
CA LEU A 119 -23.23 6.62 -4.49
C LEU A 119 -23.94 7.62 -3.55
N LYS A 120 -23.21 8.60 -2.99
CA LYS A 120 -23.79 9.72 -2.22
C LYS A 120 -23.92 11.02 -3.03
N GLY A 121 -24.09 10.91 -4.34
CA GLY A 121 -24.47 12.00 -5.25
C GLY A 121 -25.86 11.75 -5.82
#